data_AF-A0A359CN17-F1
#
_entry.id   AF-A0A359CN17-F1
#
_cell.length_a   1.000
_cell.length_b   1.000
_cell.length_c   1.000
_cell.angle_alpha   90.00
_cell.angle_beta   90.00
_cell.angle_gamma   90.00
#
_symmetry.space_group_name_H-M   'P 1'
#
loop_
_entity.id
_entity.type
_entity.pdbx_description
1 polymer ?
#
loop_
_entity_poly.entity_id
_entity_poly.type
_entity_poly.pdbx_seq_one_letter_code
_entity_poly.pdbx_strand_id
1 'polypeptide(L)'
;MIKGNSLGIRKVYIDELNELINKQYDKNKLIDEEVMNTVCSISGKIGKEISLYINRHGVILDITIGDDKTVLLKGMNEKRSAYGLCGIRCIHTHPNCSSCLSSLDKTALTNLKFDLLAAI
;
A
#
# COMPACT_ATOMS: atom_id res chain seq x y z
N MET A 1 -3.23 -1.37 13.29
CA MET A 1 -4.07 -0.16 13.20
C MET A 1 -3.65 0.57 11.95
N ILE A 2 -4.61 0.81 11.05
CA ILE A 2 -4.40 1.59 9.82
C ILE A 2 -3.88 2.98 10.16
N LYS A 3 -2.97 3.47 9.31
CA LYS A 3 -2.28 4.74 9.51
C LYS A 3 -2.73 5.77 8.48
N GLY A 4 -2.67 7.05 8.83
CA GLY A 4 -3.13 8.16 7.98
C GLY A 4 -4.49 8.75 8.39
N ASN A 5 -5.11 9.50 7.48
CA ASN A 5 -6.30 10.29 7.78
C ASN A 5 -7.59 9.46 7.77
N SER A 6 -7.90 8.89 8.93
CA SER A 6 -9.14 8.13 9.18
C SER A 6 -10.35 8.98 9.61
N LEU A 7 -10.21 10.31 9.69
CA LEU A 7 -11.30 11.20 10.07
C LEU A 7 -12.45 11.11 9.05
N GLY A 8 -13.66 10.89 9.57
CA GLY A 8 -14.87 10.78 8.76
C GLY A 8 -15.05 9.44 8.03
N ILE A 9 -14.13 8.49 8.20
CA ILE A 9 -14.25 7.15 7.62
C ILE A 9 -15.11 6.26 8.53
N ARG A 10 -16.07 5.55 7.94
CA ARG A 10 -16.91 4.58 8.68
C ARG A 10 -16.03 3.46 9.25
N LYS A 11 -16.25 3.13 10.52
CA LYS A 11 -15.49 2.09 11.23
C LYS A 11 -15.46 0.75 10.49
N VAL A 12 -16.57 0.35 9.86
CA VAL A 12 -16.65 -0.89 9.07
C VAL A 12 -15.54 -0.99 8.01
N TYR A 13 -15.23 0.12 7.31
CA TYR A 13 -14.16 0.12 6.30
C TYR A 13 -12.76 0.04 6.92
N ILE A 14 -12.58 0.65 8.10
CA ILE A 14 -11.32 0.57 8.85
C ILE A 14 -11.11 -0.86 9.34
N ASP A 15 -12.15 -1.50 9.87
CA ASP A 15 -12.08 -2.87 10.37
C ASP A 15 -11.78 -3.84 9.23
N GLU A 16 -12.50 -3.73 8.10
CA GLU A 16 -12.29 -4.55 6.89
C GLU A 16 -10.86 -4.45 6.34
N LEU A 17 -10.29 -3.24 6.29
CA LEU A 17 -8.89 -3.06 5.89
C LEU A 17 -7.90 -3.61 6.94
N ASN A 18 -8.18 -3.50 8.25
CA ASN A 18 -7.31 -4.09 9.27
C ASN A 18 -7.27 -5.62 9.19
N GLU A 19 -8.37 -6.26 8.79
CA GLU A 19 -8.42 -7.72 8.57
C GLU A 19 -7.50 -8.20 7.44
N LEU A 20 -7.05 -7.30 6.55
CA LEU A 20 -6.12 -7.63 5.48
C LEU A 20 -4.66 -7.67 5.94
N ILE A 21 -4.33 -6.95 7.01
CA ILE A 21 -2.97 -6.86 7.54
C ILE A 21 -2.54 -8.24 8.10
N ASN A 22 -1.29 -8.62 7.87
CA ASN A 22 -0.69 -9.91 8.21
C ASN A 22 -1.28 -11.14 7.47
N LYS A 23 -2.27 -10.96 6.58
CA LYS A 23 -2.66 -12.04 5.68
C LYS A 23 -1.54 -12.29 4.66
N GLN A 24 -1.29 -13.57 4.41
CA GLN A 24 -0.33 -14.02 3.42
C GLN A 24 -1.06 -14.47 2.16
N TYR A 25 -0.63 -13.92 1.02
CA TYR A 25 -1.14 -14.26 -0.30
C TYR A 25 -0.05 -14.93 -1.14
N ASP A 26 -0.44 -15.43 -2.31
CA ASP A 26 0.52 -16.03 -3.24
C ASP A 26 1.62 -15.03 -3.61
N LYS A 27 2.85 -15.30 -3.15
CA LYS A 27 4.03 -14.47 -3.39
C LYS A 27 4.35 -14.27 -4.88
N ASN A 28 3.87 -15.17 -5.74
CA ASN A 28 4.05 -15.11 -7.19
C ASN A 28 3.06 -14.13 -7.85
N LYS A 29 1.98 -13.78 -7.17
CA LYS A 29 1.08 -12.70 -7.57
C LYS A 29 1.59 -11.38 -7.02
N LEU A 30 1.20 -10.30 -7.69
CA LEU A 30 1.46 -8.95 -7.20
C LEU A 30 0.62 -8.70 -5.93
N ILE A 31 -0.65 -9.11 -5.98
CA ILE A 31 -1.61 -9.17 -4.87
C ILE A 31 -2.77 -10.08 -5.27
N ASP A 32 -3.55 -10.56 -4.31
CA ASP A 32 -4.80 -11.28 -4.60
C ASP A 32 -5.88 -10.34 -5.15
N GLU A 33 -6.71 -10.87 -6.04
CA GLU A 33 -7.79 -10.14 -6.70
C GLU A 33 -8.86 -9.71 -5.69
N GLU A 34 -9.19 -10.57 -4.73
CA GLU A 34 -10.16 -10.26 -3.67
C GLU A 34 -9.71 -9.05 -2.85
N VAL A 35 -8.42 -9.01 -2.47
CA VAL A 35 -7.83 -7.88 -1.74
C VAL A 35 -7.90 -6.61 -2.57
N MET A 36 -7.56 -6.70 -3.85
CA MET A 36 -7.60 -5.56 -4.75
C MET A 36 -9.02 -4.99 -4.87
N ASN A 37 -10.00 -5.86 -5.07
CA ASN A 37 -11.41 -5.48 -5.17
C ASN A 37 -11.90 -4.80 -3.90
N THR A 38 -11.56 -5.33 -2.72
CA THR A 38 -11.89 -4.72 -1.43
C THR A 38 -11.29 -3.32 -1.31
N VAL A 39 -9.99 -3.18 -1.59
CA VAL A 39 -9.25 -1.92 -1.45
C VAL A 39 -9.77 -0.86 -2.42
N CYS A 40 -9.98 -1.22 -3.70
CA CYS A 40 -10.56 -0.31 -4.69
C CYS A 40 -12.00 0.10 -4.32
N SER A 41 -12.83 -0.85 -3.86
CA SER A 41 -14.21 -0.56 -3.44
C SER A 41 -14.23 0.45 -2.29
N ILE A 42 -13.41 0.22 -1.25
CA ILE A 42 -13.33 1.11 -0.10
C ILE A 42 -12.76 2.46 -0.51
N SER A 43 -11.67 2.50 -1.26
CA SER A 43 -11.05 3.74 -1.75
C SER A 43 -12.03 4.62 -2.53
N GLY A 44 -12.82 4.02 -3.43
CA GLY A 44 -13.87 4.72 -4.17
C GLY A 44 -15.00 5.25 -3.28
N LYS A 45 -15.41 4.48 -2.26
CA LYS A 45 -16.45 4.90 -1.30
C LYS A 45 -16.01 6.05 -0.39
N ILE A 46 -14.73 6.09 0.00
CA ILE A 46 -14.20 7.12 0.90
C ILE A 46 -13.58 8.31 0.15
N GLY A 47 -13.32 8.17 -1.16
CA GLY A 47 -12.70 9.20 -1.99
C GLY A 47 -11.24 9.53 -1.60
N LYS A 48 -10.53 8.58 -0.98
CA LYS A 48 -9.15 8.73 -0.50
C LYS A 48 -8.27 7.61 -1.06
N GLU A 49 -7.03 7.96 -1.39
CA GLU A 49 -5.98 7.00 -1.73
C GLU A 49 -5.80 6.00 -0.58
N ILE A 50 -5.62 4.74 -0.94
CA ILE A 50 -5.23 3.67 -0.03
C ILE A 50 -3.96 3.05 -0.57
N SER A 51 -2.93 2.92 0.26
CA SER A 51 -1.65 2.29 -0.11
C SER A 51 -1.45 1.00 0.70
N LEU A 52 -0.99 -0.04 0.02
CA LEU A 52 -0.69 -1.37 0.57
C LEU A 52 0.81 -1.61 0.50
N TYR A 53 1.39 -2.06 1.61
CA TYR A 53 2.80 -2.42 1.69
C TYR A 53 2.95 -3.93 1.88
N ILE A 54 3.55 -4.60 0.90
CA ILE A 54 3.58 -6.07 0.83
C ILE A 54 5.04 -6.52 0.77
N ASN A 55 5.42 -7.50 1.59
CA ASN A 55 6.77 -8.06 1.52
C ASN A 55 6.91 -9.12 0.40
N ARG A 56 8.14 -9.62 0.20
CA ARG A 56 8.44 -10.68 -0.80
C ARG A 56 7.76 -12.03 -0.54
N HIS A 57 7.22 -12.23 0.67
CA HIS A 57 6.50 -13.44 1.05
C HIS A 57 5.00 -13.36 0.75
N GLY A 58 4.52 -12.23 0.22
CA GLY A 58 3.11 -11.99 -0.05
C GLY A 58 2.32 -11.56 1.19
N VAL A 59 2.99 -11.11 2.26
CA VAL A 59 2.34 -10.64 3.49
C VAL A 59 2.11 -9.14 3.41
N ILE A 60 0.87 -8.70 3.66
CA ILE A 60 0.54 -7.28 3.80
C ILE A 60 1.03 -6.81 5.17
N LEU A 61 2.07 -5.99 5.17
CA LEU A 61 2.69 -5.46 6.39
C LEU A 61 1.90 -4.28 6.95
N ASP A 62 1.37 -3.42 6.07
CA ASP A 62 0.69 -2.21 6.48
C ASP A 62 -0.24 -1.67 5.39
N ILE A 63 -1.20 -0.86 5.82
CA ILE A 63 -2.16 -0.16 4.97
C ILE A 63 -2.27 1.29 5.44
N THR A 64 -2.15 2.22 4.49
CA THR A 64 -2.30 3.65 4.73
C THR A 64 -3.51 4.22 4.00
N ILE A 65 -4.17 5.21 4.60
CA ILE A 65 -5.26 5.97 3.95
C ILE A 65 -4.87 7.45 3.87
N GLY A 66 -4.89 8.02 2.67
CA GLY A 66 -4.54 9.41 2.38
C GLY A 66 -3.23 9.56 1.60
N ASP A 67 -2.70 10.80 1.57
CA ASP A 67 -1.54 11.21 0.76
C ASP A 67 -0.22 11.23 1.58
N ASP A 68 -0.18 10.50 2.71
CA ASP A 68 1.00 10.46 3.59
C ASP A 68 2.08 9.53 3.00
N LYS A 69 2.68 9.95 1.88
CA LYS A 69 3.61 9.15 1.04
C LYS A 69 4.89 8.69 1.72
N THR A 70 5.15 8.98 3.00
CA THR A 70 6.55 8.89 3.49
C THR A 70 6.77 8.63 4.97
N VAL A 71 5.73 8.53 5.80
CA VAL A 71 5.96 8.52 7.27
C VAL A 71 6.34 7.12 7.82
N LEU A 72 6.05 6.02 7.12
CA LEU A 72 5.93 4.71 7.78
C LEU A 72 6.90 3.60 7.38
N LEU A 73 7.69 3.79 6.33
CA LEU A 73 8.65 2.77 5.90
C LEU A 73 9.96 2.77 6.68
N LYS A 74 10.14 3.70 7.64
CA LYS A 74 11.25 3.67 8.60
C LYS A 74 11.08 2.45 9.53
N GLY A 75 11.47 1.27 9.05
CA GLY A 75 11.40 0.00 9.77
C GLY A 75 10.92 -1.19 8.93
N MET A 76 10.24 -0.95 7.80
CA MET A 76 9.80 -2.01 6.87
C MET A 76 10.87 -2.25 5.81
N ASN A 77 12.06 -2.64 6.24
CA ASN A 77 13.14 -2.93 5.31
C ASN A 77 13.65 -4.34 5.55
N GLU A 78 13.46 -5.21 4.57
CA GLU A 78 13.96 -6.58 4.59
C GLU A 78 15.28 -6.72 3.81
N LYS A 79 15.96 -5.59 3.56
CA LYS A 79 17.29 -5.57 2.92
C LYS A 79 18.30 -6.39 3.73
N ARG A 80 18.91 -7.34 3.04
CA ARG A 80 20.17 -7.97 3.48
C ARG A 80 21.41 -7.13 3.17
N SER A 81 21.31 -6.17 2.25
CA SER A 81 22.41 -5.30 1.82
C SER A 81 21.96 -3.84 1.74
N ALA A 82 22.85 -2.92 2.16
CA ALA A 82 22.61 -1.48 2.14
C ALA A 82 22.25 -0.93 0.73
N TYR A 83 22.66 -1.62 -0.32
CA TYR A 83 22.48 -1.17 -1.70
C TYR A 83 21.24 -1.72 -2.40
N GLY A 84 20.63 -2.79 -1.87
CA GLY A 84 19.51 -3.48 -2.51
C GLY A 84 18.16 -2.77 -2.41
N LEU A 85 17.17 -3.35 -3.10
CA LEU A 85 15.76 -3.01 -2.96
C LEU A 85 15.23 -3.42 -1.58
N CYS A 86 14.22 -2.71 -1.05
CA CYS A 86 13.77 -2.80 0.34
C CYS A 86 12.99 -4.07 0.70
N GLY A 87 12.66 -4.90 -0.28
CA GLY A 87 11.85 -6.08 -0.06
C GLY A 87 10.36 -5.75 0.04
N ILE A 88 9.97 -4.50 -0.18
CA ILE A 88 8.58 -4.04 -0.11
C ILE A 88 8.08 -3.66 -1.50
N ARG A 89 6.90 -4.17 -1.84
CA ARG A 89 6.07 -3.74 -2.95
C ARG A 89 5.02 -2.78 -2.40
N CYS A 90 4.84 -1.65 -3.06
CA CYS A 90 3.80 -0.69 -2.72
C CYS A 90 2.76 -0.67 -3.84
N ILE A 91 1.49 -0.74 -3.48
CA ILE A 91 0.37 -0.61 -4.41
C ILE A 91 -0.57 0.42 -3.84
N HIS A 92 -0.94 1.45 -4.59
CA HIS A 92 -1.92 2.43 -4.14
C HIS A 92 -3.04 2.64 -5.15
N THR A 93 -4.13 3.21 -4.65
CA THR A 93 -5.29 3.60 -5.46
C THR A 93 -5.30 5.10 -5.76
N HIS A 94 -5.76 5.47 -6.94
CA HIS A 94 -6.02 6.86 -7.34
C HIS A 94 -7.52 7.08 -7.59
N PRO A 95 -8.38 7.12 -6.55
CA PRO A 95 -9.84 7.13 -6.73
C PRO A 95 -10.38 8.34 -7.50
N ASN A 96 -9.61 9.42 -7.62
CA ASN A 96 -10.02 10.67 -8.27
C ASN A 96 -9.01 11.16 -9.33
N CYS A 97 -8.04 10.33 -9.74
CA CYS A 97 -6.93 10.76 -10.59
C CYS A 97 -6.57 9.70 -11.64
N SER A 98 -5.65 10.07 -12.53
CA SER A 98 -5.05 9.13 -13.49
C SER A 98 -4.37 7.99 -12.75
N SER A 99 -4.52 6.75 -13.24
CA SER A 99 -3.79 5.56 -12.76
C SER A 99 -2.30 5.56 -13.14
N CYS A 100 -1.77 6.65 -13.69
CA CYS A 100 -0.35 6.83 -13.94
C CYS A 100 0.40 7.19 -12.64
N LEU A 101 1.63 6.68 -12.51
CA LEU A 101 2.54 7.11 -11.45
C LEU A 101 2.88 8.61 -11.59
N SER A 102 2.64 9.37 -10.52
CA SER A 102 3.05 10.76 -10.40
C SER A 102 4.56 10.91 -10.28
N SER A 103 5.06 12.14 -10.42
CA SER A 103 6.49 12.45 -10.17
C SER A 103 6.90 12.14 -8.73
N LEU A 104 5.98 12.30 -7.77
CA LEU A 104 6.21 11.94 -6.36
C LEU A 104 6.38 10.43 -6.20
N ASP A 105 5.58 9.64 -6.91
CA ASP A 105 5.64 8.17 -6.86
C ASP A 105 6.97 7.65 -7.40
N LYS A 106 7.42 8.19 -8.54
CA LYS A 106 8.73 7.85 -9.12
C LYS A 106 9.89 8.19 -8.18
N THR A 107 9.77 9.32 -7.49
CA THR A 107 10.75 9.75 -6.49
C THR A 107 10.75 8.80 -5.28
N ALA A 108 9.57 8.43 -4.79
CA ALA A 108 9.41 7.48 -3.69
C ALA A 108 9.97 6.10 -4.04
N LEU A 109 9.64 5.56 -5.22
CA LEU A 109 10.20 4.32 -5.76
C LEU A 109 11.73 4.30 -5.71
N THR A 110 12.36 5.39 -6.17
CA THR A 110 13.82 5.50 -6.23
C THR A 110 14.45 5.66 -4.85
N ASN A 111 13.91 6.57 -4.02
CA ASN A 111 14.49 6.92 -2.72
C ASN A 111 14.32 5.81 -1.68
N LEU A 112 13.15 5.16 -1.67
CA LEU A 112 12.85 4.06 -0.76
C LEU A 112 13.41 2.73 -1.28
N LYS A 113 13.73 2.68 -2.58
CA LYS A 113 14.16 1.50 -3.33
C LYS A 113 13.12 0.38 -3.23
N PHE A 114 11.85 0.68 -3.51
CA PHE A 114 10.82 -0.36 -3.54
C PHE A 114 11.17 -1.46 -4.54
N ASP A 115 10.74 -2.67 -4.24
CA ASP A 115 10.77 -3.78 -5.19
C ASP A 115 9.81 -3.49 -6.36
N LEU A 116 8.69 -2.82 -6.07
CA LEU A 116 7.65 -2.46 -7.02
C LEU A 116 6.80 -1.30 -6.48
N LEU A 117 6.34 -0.42 -7.37
CA LEU A 117 5.32 0.58 -7.09
C LEU A 117 4.26 0.55 -8.19
N ALA A 118 2.99 0.38 -7.82
CA ALA A 118 1.87 0.35 -8.76
C ALA A 118 0.76 1.31 -8.32
N ALA A 119 0.15 1.97 -9.30
CA ALA A 119 -1.02 2.83 -9.14
C ALA A 119 -2.22 2.21 -9.85
N ILE A 120 -3.39 2.25 -9.21
CA ILE A 120 -4.63 1.60 -9.66
C ILE A 120 -5.79 2.59 -9.62
#